data_AF-A0A2N2XT71-F1
#
_entry.id   AF-A0A2N2XT71-F1
#
_cell.length_a   1.000
_cell.length_b   1.000
_cell.length_c   1.000
_cell.angle_alpha   90.00
_cell.angle_beta   90.00
_cell.angle_gamma   90.00
#
_symmetry.space_group_name_H-M   'P 1'
#
loop_
_entity.id
_entity.type
_entity.pdbx_description
1 polymer ?
#
loop_
_entity_poly.entity_id
_entity_poly.type
_entity_poly.pdbx_seq_one_letter_code
_entity_poly.pdbx_strand_id
1 'polypeptide(L)'
;MKDRIIKFMKSENLSASQLADDIGVQRSGISHILSGRNNPSLEFVQRILHRYPNLNPDWILNNKGSMYRSTPQPGLFDTLETAAPMTVPELTSLFPEMETEEITTPETEIIPDKTAPVKEKPMDKSIKAGKEVAKIVILYQDGTFEAFLPNS
;
A
#
# COMPACT_ATOMS: atom_id res chain seq x y z
N MET A 1 15.65 -5.50 -9.98
CA MET A 1 14.43 -5.47 -9.14
C MET A 1 13.15 -5.52 -9.97
N LYS A 2 13.08 -4.79 -11.10
CA LYS A 2 11.94 -4.83 -12.04
C LYS A 2 11.43 -6.26 -12.33
N ASP A 3 12.32 -7.21 -12.63
CA ASP A 3 11.92 -8.55 -13.05
C ASP A 3 11.26 -9.33 -11.91
N ARG A 4 11.67 -9.04 -10.67
CA ARG A 4 11.04 -9.59 -9.46
C ARG A 4 9.65 -9.02 -9.25
N ILE A 5 9.47 -7.71 -9.44
CA ILE A 5 8.15 -7.08 -9.39
C ILE A 5 7.24 -7.68 -10.47
N ILE A 6 7.72 -7.85 -11.70
CA ILE A 6 6.97 -8.50 -12.79
C ILE A 6 6.61 -9.95 -12.42
N LYS A 7 7.56 -10.71 -11.87
CA LYS A 7 7.34 -12.10 -11.45
C LYS A 7 6.29 -12.20 -10.36
N PHE A 8 6.36 -11.31 -9.36
CA PHE A 8 5.39 -11.20 -8.28
C PHE A 8 3.99 -10.83 -8.81
N MET A 9 3.90 -9.83 -9.70
CA MET A 9 2.62 -9.46 -10.32
C MET A 9 1.99 -10.62 -11.09
N LYS A 10 2.81 -11.43 -11.76
CA LYS A 10 2.34 -12.62 -12.47
C LYS A 10 1.83 -13.71 -11.52
N SER A 11 2.48 -13.93 -10.38
CA SER A 11 2.04 -14.96 -9.42
C SER A 11 0.76 -14.57 -8.68
N GLU A 12 0.59 -13.28 -8.40
CA GLU A 12 -0.65 -12.73 -7.81
C GLU A 12 -1.75 -12.44 -8.86
N ASN A 13 -1.47 -12.65 -10.15
CA ASN A 13 -2.36 -12.32 -11.26
C ASN A 13 -2.83 -10.85 -11.25
N LEU A 14 -1.91 -9.93 -10.94
CA LEU A 14 -2.15 -8.49 -10.83
C LEU A 14 -1.73 -7.74 -12.09
N SER A 15 -2.58 -6.81 -12.51
CA SER A 15 -2.22 -5.78 -13.49
C SER A 15 -1.43 -4.63 -12.84
N ALA A 16 -0.71 -3.84 -13.66
CA ALA A 16 0.03 -2.67 -13.19
C ALA A 16 -0.87 -1.62 -12.52
N SER A 17 -2.12 -1.50 -13.00
CA SER A 17 -3.09 -0.57 -12.41
C SER A 17 -3.57 -1.06 -11.05
N GLN A 18 -3.89 -2.35 -10.92
CA GLN A 18 -4.30 -2.94 -9.65
C GLN A 18 -3.20 -2.82 -8.59
N LEU A 19 -1.95 -3.14 -8.95
CA LEU A 19 -0.85 -2.99 -8.01
C LEU A 19 -0.68 -1.53 -7.55
N ALA A 20 -0.81 -0.55 -8.46
CA ALA A 20 -0.76 0.86 -8.12
C ALA A 20 -1.87 1.24 -7.12
N ASP A 21 -3.10 0.82 -7.41
CA ASP A 21 -4.26 1.13 -6.59
C ASP A 21 -4.14 0.45 -5.20
N ASP A 22 -3.67 -0.80 -5.12
CA ASP A 22 -3.48 -1.57 -3.89
C ASP A 22 -2.48 -0.94 -2.92
N ILE A 23 -1.37 -0.41 -3.45
CA ILE A 23 -0.31 0.20 -2.64
C ILE A 23 -0.44 1.74 -2.62
N GLY A 24 -1.50 2.30 -3.20
CA GLY A 24 -1.80 3.74 -3.16
C GLY A 24 -0.75 4.62 -3.83
N VAL A 25 -0.14 4.16 -4.93
CA VAL A 25 0.85 4.92 -5.72
C VAL A 25 0.30 5.25 -7.10
N GLN A 26 0.86 6.27 -7.74
CA GLN A 26 0.42 6.67 -9.08
C GLN A 26 0.74 5.58 -10.11
N ARG A 27 -0.22 5.26 -10.98
CA ARG A 27 -0.07 4.25 -12.06
C ARG A 27 1.12 4.52 -12.98
N SER A 28 1.44 5.79 -13.24
CA SER A 28 2.64 6.19 -13.99
C SER A 28 3.93 5.73 -13.30
N GLY A 29 3.99 5.77 -11.97
CA GLY A 29 5.12 5.29 -11.17
C GLY A 29 5.40 3.82 -11.39
N ILE A 30 4.37 2.97 -11.37
CA ILE A 30 4.48 1.55 -11.70
C ILE A 30 5.03 1.36 -13.11
N SER A 31 4.45 2.03 -14.12
CA SER A 31 4.89 1.92 -15.51
C SER A 31 6.37 2.27 -15.72
N HIS A 32 6.87 3.32 -15.04
CA HIS A 32 8.28 3.70 -15.09
C HIS A 32 9.21 2.65 -14.43
N ILE A 33 8.77 2.00 -13.35
CA ILE A 33 9.51 0.90 -12.71
C ILE A 33 9.54 -0.34 -13.60
N LEU A 34 8.39 -0.70 -14.19
CA LEU A 34 8.29 -1.89 -15.05
C LEU A 34 9.08 -1.74 -16.35
N SER A 35 9.16 -0.53 -16.91
CA SER A 35 10.02 -0.23 -18.06
C SER A 35 11.52 -0.20 -17.72
N GLY A 36 11.88 -0.18 -16.44
CA GLY A 36 13.26 -0.12 -15.96
C GLY A 36 13.92 1.25 -16.10
N ARG A 37 13.14 2.31 -16.40
CA ARG A 37 13.65 3.68 -16.42
C ARG A 37 13.92 4.19 -15.00
N ASN A 38 13.14 3.72 -14.02
CA ASN A 38 13.26 4.10 -12.61
C ASN A 38 13.44 2.87 -11.72
N ASN A 39 14.15 3.05 -10.62
CA ASN A 39 14.13 2.10 -9.51
C ASN A 39 12.95 2.42 -8.57
N PRO A 40 12.32 1.40 -7.96
CA PRO A 40 11.32 1.64 -6.93
C PRO A 40 11.96 2.31 -5.71
N SER A 41 11.25 3.24 -5.09
CA SER A 41 11.66 3.86 -3.83
C SER A 41 11.58 2.86 -2.67
N LEU A 42 12.24 3.16 -1.56
CA LEU A 42 12.09 2.37 -0.34
C LEU A 42 10.63 2.31 0.12
N GLU A 43 9.96 3.45 0.09
CA GLU A 43 8.56 3.61 0.49
C GLU A 43 7.64 2.72 -0.36
N PHE A 44 7.89 2.66 -1.68
CA PHE A 44 7.20 1.74 -2.58
C PHE A 44 7.33 0.27 -2.15
N VAL A 45 8.56 -0.17 -1.86
CA VAL A 45 8.82 -1.56 -1.44
C VAL A 45 8.17 -1.85 -0.08
N GLN A 46 8.24 -0.90 0.86
CA GLN A 46 7.58 -1.02 2.16
C GLN A 46 6.07 -1.19 2.00
N ARG A 47 5.42 -0.38 1.15
CA ARG A 47 3.98 -0.53 0.91
C ARG A 47 3.60 -1.88 0.31
N ILE A 48 4.41 -2.40 -0.63
CA ILE A 48 4.22 -3.77 -1.13
C ILE A 48 4.32 -4.78 0.02
N LEU A 49 5.35 -4.71 0.84
CA LEU A 49 5.56 -5.67 1.94
C LEU A 49 4.46 -5.58 3.01
N HIS A 50 3.92 -4.38 3.27
CA HIS A 50 2.77 -4.21 4.16
C HIS A 50 1.49 -4.79 3.56
N ARG A 51 1.25 -4.59 2.25
CA ARG A 51 0.06 -5.11 1.58
C ARG A 51 0.12 -6.62 1.37
N TYR A 52 1.32 -7.17 1.15
CA TYR A 52 1.58 -8.57 0.86
C TYR A 52 2.51 -9.18 1.92
N PRO A 53 2.00 -9.47 3.13
CA PRO A 53 2.81 -9.93 4.26
C PRO A 53 3.41 -11.33 4.05
N ASN A 54 2.91 -12.11 3.09
CA ASN A 54 3.51 -13.40 2.75
C ASN A 54 4.73 -13.27 1.84
N LEU A 55 4.95 -12.10 1.21
CA LEU A 55 6.09 -11.85 0.35
C LEU A 55 7.38 -11.76 1.18
N ASN A 56 8.43 -12.42 0.71
CA ASN A 56 9.73 -12.43 1.36
C ASN A 56 10.52 -11.13 1.06
N PRO A 57 10.90 -10.33 2.08
CA PRO A 57 11.70 -9.12 1.90
C PRO A 57 13.07 -9.38 1.27
N ASP A 58 13.78 -10.43 1.71
CA ASP A 58 15.11 -10.78 1.19
C ASP A 58 15.05 -11.16 -0.30
N TRP A 59 13.93 -11.74 -0.73
CA TRP A 59 13.72 -12.07 -2.12
C TRP A 59 13.54 -10.82 -2.97
N ILE A 60 12.64 -9.91 -2.59
CA ILE A 60 12.37 -8.71 -3.40
C ILE A 60 13.55 -7.73 -3.38
N LEU A 61 14.21 -7.56 -2.23
CA LEU A 61 15.33 -6.64 -2.03
C LEU A 61 16.64 -7.22 -2.59
N ASN A 62 17.03 -8.40 -2.11
CA ASN A 62 18.37 -8.95 -2.29
C ASN A 62 18.42 -10.12 -3.29
N ASN A 63 17.28 -10.56 -3.83
CA ASN A 63 17.16 -11.73 -4.70
C ASN A 63 17.64 -13.03 -4.02
N LYS A 64 17.42 -13.17 -2.72
CA LYS A 64 17.78 -14.35 -1.93
C LYS A 64 16.54 -15.12 -1.49
N GLY A 65 16.62 -16.44 -1.49
CA GLY A 65 15.53 -17.31 -1.02
C GLY A 65 14.34 -17.42 -1.98
N SER A 66 13.21 -17.89 -1.45
CA SER A 66 11.93 -18.02 -2.16
C SER A 66 11.14 -16.72 -2.17
N MET A 67 10.26 -16.55 -3.16
CA MET A 67 9.39 -15.37 -3.28
C MET A 67 8.48 -15.17 -2.07
N TYR A 68 7.91 -16.25 -1.55
CA TYR A 68 7.06 -16.24 -0.38
C TYR A 68 7.81 -16.83 0.82
N ARG A 69 7.41 -16.39 2.01
CA ARG A 69 7.87 -16.97 3.27
C ARG A 69 7.29 -18.38 3.40
N SER A 70 8.14 -19.35 3.76
CA SER A 70 7.66 -20.67 4.17
C SER A 70 6.97 -20.53 5.52
N THR A 71 5.64 -20.53 5.54
CA THR A 71 4.94 -20.81 6.78
C THR A 71 5.11 -22.30 7.05
N PRO A 72 5.65 -22.72 8.21
CA PRO A 72 5.53 -24.11 8.61
C PRO A 72 4.03 -24.36 8.82
N GLN A 73 3.36 -24.91 7.81
CA GLN A 73 2.07 -25.52 8.02
C GLN A 73 2.33 -26.73 8.91
N PRO A 74 1.73 -26.80 10.11
CA PRO A 74 1.69 -28.07 10.83
C PRO A 74 0.94 -29.04 9.91
N GLY A 75 1.67 -30.01 9.36
CA GLY A 75 1.11 -30.96 8.41
C GLY A 75 0.02 -31.77 9.10
N LEU A 76 -1.16 -31.81 8.49
CA LEU A 76 -2.27 -32.71 8.87
C LEU A 76 -1.92 -34.22 8.74
N PHE A 77 -0.69 -34.54 8.30
CA PHE A 77 -0.22 -35.91 8.07
C PHE A 77 0.92 -36.35 9.01
N ASP A 78 1.30 -35.54 10.01
CA ASP A 78 2.38 -35.90 10.95
C ASP A 78 1.87 -36.74 12.14
N THR A 79 0.94 -37.66 11.87
CA THR A 79 0.37 -38.50 12.93
C THR A 79 0.14 -39.91 12.44
N LEU A 80 1.21 -40.62 12.06
CA LEU A 80 1.27 -42.07 12.20
C LEU A 80 2.69 -42.52 12.57
N GLU A 81 2.80 -43.07 13.78
CA GLU A 81 3.87 -43.95 14.30
C GLU A 81 5.23 -43.35 14.69
N THR A 82 5.37 -43.02 15.98
CA THR A 82 6.22 -43.80 16.91
C THR A 82 5.93 -43.38 18.36
N ALA A 83 5.61 -44.36 19.19
CA ALA A 83 5.30 -44.22 20.61
C ALA A 83 6.53 -43.96 21.47
N ALA A 84 6.49 -42.90 22.29
CA ALA A 84 7.23 -42.73 23.56
C ALA A 84 6.62 -41.53 24.35
N PRO A 85 6.75 -41.48 25.69
CA PRO A 85 5.63 -41.15 26.58
C PRO A 85 5.39 -39.65 26.85
N MET A 86 4.13 -39.40 27.23
CA MET A 86 3.55 -38.20 27.82
C MET A 86 4.50 -37.37 28.70
N THR A 87 4.61 -36.08 28.38
CA THR A 87 4.59 -34.98 29.36
C THR A 87 3.90 -33.78 28.71
N VAL A 88 2.61 -33.61 29.03
CA VAL A 88 1.85 -32.39 28.76
C VAL A 88 2.18 -31.37 29.86
N PRO A 89 2.72 -30.17 29.55
CA PRO A 89 2.58 -29.04 30.44
C PRO A 89 1.20 -28.40 30.19
N GLU A 90 0.37 -28.57 31.21
CA GLU A 90 -0.88 -27.91 31.54
C GLU A 90 -1.04 -26.49 30.96
N LEU A 91 -2.08 -26.30 30.14
CA LEU A 91 -2.60 -25.00 29.72
C LEU A 91 -3.25 -24.31 30.92
N THR A 92 -2.54 -23.40 31.59
CA THR A 92 -3.18 -22.48 32.52
C THR A 92 -3.86 -21.36 31.73
N SER A 93 -5.19 -21.47 31.66
CA SER A 93 -6.15 -20.42 31.29
C SER A 93 -5.84 -19.09 32.00
N LEU A 94 -5.45 -18.07 31.23
CA LEU A 94 -5.32 -16.67 31.68
C LEU A 94 -6.38 -15.79 31.01
N PHE A 95 -7.64 -16.20 31.07
CA PHE A 95 -8.76 -15.29 30.80
C PHE A 95 -9.47 -14.97 32.12
N PRO A 96 -9.23 -13.78 32.70
CA PRO A 96 -10.16 -13.22 33.68
C PRO A 96 -11.41 -12.77 32.94
N GLU A 97 -12.49 -13.52 33.17
CA GLU A 97 -13.85 -13.11 32.89
C GLU A 97 -14.25 -12.06 33.94
N MET A 98 -14.50 -10.82 33.51
CA MET A 98 -15.11 -9.80 34.35
C MET A 98 -16.21 -9.10 33.55
N GLU A 99 -17.40 -9.63 33.79
CA GLU A 99 -18.67 -8.97 34.10
C GLU A 99 -18.97 -7.58 33.50
N THR A 100 -20.16 -7.57 32.90
CA THR A 100 -20.87 -6.45 32.30
C THR A 100 -21.39 -5.52 33.39
N GLU A 101 -21.07 -4.22 33.30
CA GLU A 101 -21.89 -3.17 33.90
C GLU A 101 -22.24 -2.14 32.82
N GLU A 102 -23.53 -2.09 32.48
CA GLU A 102 -24.16 -0.93 31.86
C GLU A 102 -24.13 0.24 32.85
N ILE A 103 -23.92 1.48 32.38
CA ILE A 103 -24.59 2.71 32.88
C ILE A 103 -24.33 3.85 31.86
N THR A 104 -25.41 4.20 31.15
CA THR A 104 -26.03 5.53 31.00
C THR A 104 -25.21 6.74 30.52
N THR A 105 -25.64 7.30 29.39
CA THR A 105 -25.39 8.66 28.88
C THR A 105 -25.89 9.77 29.82
N PRO A 106 -25.30 10.97 29.77
CA PRO A 106 -25.98 12.13 29.17
C PRO A 106 -25.01 13.00 28.33
N GLU A 107 -25.35 13.38 27.10
CA GLU A 107 -26.10 14.58 26.69
C GLU A 107 -25.19 15.74 26.20
N THR A 108 -25.28 15.98 24.89
CA THR A 108 -25.35 17.26 24.15
C THR A 108 -24.58 18.51 24.61
N GLU A 109 -23.68 18.99 23.75
CA GLU A 109 -23.51 20.41 23.36
C GLU A 109 -22.84 20.46 21.95
N ILE A 110 -23.60 20.60 20.87
CA ILE A 110 -23.93 21.83 20.12
C ILE A 110 -22.69 22.62 19.58
N ILE A 111 -22.45 22.39 18.28
CA ILE A 111 -21.86 23.17 17.15
C ILE A 111 -21.75 24.72 17.32
N PRO A 112 -20.88 25.47 16.60
CA PRO A 112 -20.90 25.67 15.12
C PRO A 112 -19.51 25.71 14.44
N ASP A 113 -19.32 25.07 13.28
CA ASP A 113 -19.50 25.63 11.92
C ASP A 113 -18.56 26.78 11.53
N LYS A 114 -17.64 26.49 10.59
CA LYS A 114 -17.13 27.45 9.60
C LYS A 114 -17.06 26.79 8.23
N THR A 115 -18.21 26.76 7.56
CA THR A 115 -18.34 26.68 6.11
C THR A 115 -17.60 27.83 5.40
N ALA A 116 -16.83 27.51 4.37
CA ALA A 116 -16.51 28.41 3.27
C ALA A 116 -17.01 27.76 1.96
N PRO A 117 -17.81 28.45 1.13
CA PRO A 117 -18.46 27.84 -0.02
C PRO A 117 -17.55 27.93 -1.26
N VAL A 118 -17.22 26.80 -1.87
CA VAL A 118 -16.71 26.80 -3.25
C VAL A 118 -17.78 26.20 -4.16
N LYS A 119 -18.36 27.09 -4.96
CA LYS A 119 -19.33 26.78 -6.01
C LYS A 119 -18.75 25.78 -7.00
N GLU A 120 -19.35 24.61 -7.11
CA GLU A 120 -19.19 23.74 -8.28
C GLU A 120 -19.96 24.37 -9.46
N LYS A 121 -19.23 24.73 -10.52
CA LYS A 121 -19.84 24.95 -11.84
C LYS A 121 -19.73 23.65 -12.64
N PRO A 122 -20.78 23.23 -13.35
CA PRO A 122 -20.70 22.12 -14.28
C PRO A 122 -19.92 22.57 -15.52
N MET A 123 -18.84 21.88 -15.87
CA MET A 123 -18.11 22.10 -17.11
C MET A 123 -18.47 21.01 -18.11
N ASP A 124 -19.50 21.32 -18.90
CA ASP A 124 -19.66 20.79 -20.26
C ASP A 124 -18.80 21.62 -21.23
N LYS A 125 -18.43 21.00 -22.35
CA LYS A 125 -17.87 21.52 -23.62
C LYS A 125 -16.37 21.32 -23.86
N SER A 126 -16.13 20.33 -24.72
CA SER A 126 -15.53 20.49 -26.05
C SER A 126 -14.21 21.27 -26.13
N ILE A 127 -13.10 20.58 -26.36
CA ILE A 127 -11.82 21.21 -26.73
C ILE A 127 -11.31 20.65 -28.06
N LYS A 128 -11.56 21.40 -29.12
CA LYS A 128 -10.64 21.59 -30.24
C LYS A 128 -10.44 23.09 -30.46
N ALA A 129 -9.36 23.64 -29.93
CA ALA A 129 -8.65 24.85 -30.37
C ALA A 129 -7.31 24.90 -29.60
N GLY A 130 -6.30 25.58 -30.14
CA GLY A 130 -4.88 25.42 -29.81
C GLY A 130 -4.53 25.39 -28.32
N LYS A 131 -3.53 24.58 -27.95
CA LYS A 131 -3.03 24.51 -26.58
C LYS A 131 -2.29 25.78 -26.24
N GLU A 132 -2.89 26.63 -25.42
CA GLU A 132 -2.22 27.79 -24.83
C GLU A 132 -1.40 27.36 -23.60
N VAL A 133 -0.23 27.95 -23.44
CA VAL A 133 0.66 27.63 -22.30
C VAL A 133 0.14 28.39 -21.08
N ALA A 134 -0.39 27.64 -20.10
CA ALA A 134 -0.88 28.21 -18.86
C ALA A 134 0.24 28.66 -17.91
N LYS A 135 1.37 27.93 -17.89
CA LYS A 135 2.48 28.16 -16.96
C LYS A 135 3.74 27.43 -17.44
N ILE A 136 4.90 28.06 -17.29
CA ILE A 136 6.21 27.43 -17.50
C ILE A 136 6.91 27.31 -16.14
N VAL A 137 7.51 26.16 -15.86
CA VAL A 137 8.34 25.93 -14.66
C VAL A 137 9.72 25.44 -15.10
N ILE A 138 10.77 26.13 -14.69
CA ILE A 138 12.18 25.78 -14.94
C ILE A 138 12.76 25.18 -13.65
N LEU A 139 13.38 24.01 -13.75
CA LEU A 139 13.99 23.29 -12.62
C LEU A 139 15.52 23.30 -12.79
N TYR A 140 16.25 23.69 -11.74
CA TYR A 140 17.71 23.73 -11.73
C TYR A 140 18.30 22.51 -11.02
N GLN A 141 19.58 22.23 -11.27
CA GLN A 141 20.28 21.08 -10.67
C GLN A 141 20.51 21.21 -9.17
N ASP A 142 20.52 22.44 -8.64
CA ASP A 142 20.61 22.74 -7.21
C ASP A 142 19.27 22.56 -6.46
N GLY A 143 18.22 22.16 -7.17
CA GLY A 143 16.88 21.94 -6.62
C GLY A 143 16.02 23.21 -6.56
N THR A 144 16.51 24.35 -7.03
CA THR A 144 15.70 25.57 -7.16
C THR A 144 14.78 25.51 -8.38
N PHE A 145 13.77 26.38 -8.43
CA PHE A 145 12.88 26.50 -9.59
C PHE A 145 12.39 27.93 -9.82
N GLU A 146 12.11 28.25 -11.08
CA GLU A 146 11.46 29.51 -11.49
C GLU A 146 10.15 29.22 -12.22
N ALA A 147 9.13 30.07 -12.02
CA ALA A 147 7.82 29.91 -12.63
C ALA A 147 7.41 31.18 -13.40
N PHE A 148 6.99 31.00 -14.66
CA PHE A 148 6.57 32.09 -15.54
C PHE A 148 5.09 31.95 -15.92
N LEU A 149 4.39 33.08 -15.87
CA LEU A 149 3.03 33.25 -16.36
C LEU A 149 3.11 34.11 -17.63
N PRO A 150 2.82 33.57 -18.82
CA PRO A 150 2.97 34.31 -20.08
C PRO A 150 2.09 35.56 -20.23
N ASN A 151 1.12 35.76 -19.33
CA ASN A 151 0.09 36.80 -19.43
C ASN A 151 0.12 37.82 -18.26
N SER A 152 1.30 38.16 -17.72
CA SER A 152 1.47 39.21 -16.70
C SER A 152 2.02 40.50 -17.26
#